data_AF-A0A1G9Z216-F1
#
_entry.id   AF-A0A1G9Z216-F1
#
_cell.length_a   1.000
_cell.length_b   1.000
_cell.length_c   1.000
_cell.angle_alpha   90.00
_cell.angle_beta   90.00
_cell.angle_gamma   90.00
#
_symmetry.space_group_name_H-M   'P 1'
#
loop_
_entity.id
_entity.type
_entity.pdbx_description
1 polymer ?
#
loop_
_entity_poly.entity_id
_entity_poly.type
_entity_poly.pdbx_seq_one_letter_code
_entity_poly.pdbx_strand_id
1 'polypeptide(L)'
;MRAKLTIIIILIANATIVLSQNIPYAPSSIIKEIEFDWSTHISLAPGSDNWPITWADDNKQYTVWGDGGGFGGTNGLGRSSIGVARLEGNWDDFKAFNVWGGHNGENDHR
;
A
#
# COMPACT_ATOMS: atom_id res chain seq x y z
N MET A 1 8.69 25.39 48.29
CA MET A 1 7.26 25.13 47.98
C MET A 1 6.81 25.69 46.62
N ARG A 2 7.39 26.78 46.10
CA ARG A 2 6.99 27.38 44.79
C ARG A 2 7.47 26.64 43.53
N ALA A 3 8.61 25.93 43.58
CA ALA A 3 9.12 25.18 42.42
C ALA A 3 8.30 23.91 42.10
N LYS A 4 7.72 23.25 43.11
CA LYS A 4 6.93 22.02 42.93
C LYS A 4 5.54 22.28 42.33
N LEU A 5 4.97 23.47 42.53
CA LEU A 5 3.66 23.85 41.97
C LEU A 5 3.74 24.23 40.48
N THR A 6 4.90 24.74 40.03
CA THR A 6 5.11 25.17 38.64
C THR A 6 5.28 23.98 37.69
N ILE A 7 5.90 22.88 38.15
CA ILE A 7 6.12 21.67 37.33
C ILE A 7 4.82 20.87 37.10
N ILE A 8 3.90 20.88 38.07
CA ILE A 8 2.61 20.18 37.95
C ILE A 8 1.69 20.86 36.90
N ILE A 9 1.74 22.19 36.78
CA ILE A 9 0.95 22.94 35.79
C ILE A 9 1.44 22.67 34.35
N ILE A 10 2.75 22.48 34.15
CA ILE A 10 3.32 22.17 32.84
C ILE A 10 2.98 20.73 32.41
N LEU A 11 2.87 19.77 33.33
CA LEU A 11 2.50 18.39 32.99
C LEU A 11 1.01 18.24 32.62
N ILE A 12 0.11 19.02 33.24
CA ILE A 12 -1.33 18.99 32.92
C ILE A 12 -1.62 19.69 31.59
N ALA A 13 -0.88 20.74 31.25
CA ALA A 13 -1.09 21.50 30.00
C ALA A 13 -0.69 20.74 28.71
N ASN A 14 0.12 19.68 28.81
CA ASN A 14 0.48 18.85 27.66
C ASN A 14 -0.50 17.70 27.39
N ALA A 15 -1.47 17.45 28.29
CA ALA A 15 -2.43 16.35 28.14
C ALA A 15 -3.73 16.74 27.39
N THR A 16 -3.94 18.02 27.09
CA THR A 16 -5.22 18.54 26.54
C THR A 16 -5.09 19.25 25.20
N ILE A 17 -3.97 19.08 24.49
CA ILE A 17 -3.83 19.53 23.10
C ILE A 17 -3.58 18.31 22.20
N VAL A 18 -4.39 17.26 22.36
CA VAL A 18 -4.80 16.51 21.18
C VAL A 18 -5.87 17.39 20.55
N LEU A 19 -5.45 18.35 19.73
CA LEU A 19 -6.37 19.08 18.88
C LEU A 19 -7.17 18.01 18.14
N SER A 20 -8.49 17.98 18.42
CA SER A 20 -9.46 17.31 17.57
C SER A 20 -9.21 17.82 16.15
N GLN A 21 -8.43 17.07 15.36
CA GLN A 21 -8.27 17.36 13.95
C GLN A 21 -9.69 17.26 13.38
N ASN A 22 -10.25 18.40 13.00
CA ASN A 22 -11.48 18.42 12.23
C ASN A 22 -11.17 17.64 10.96
N ILE A 23 -11.82 16.48 10.81
CA ILE A 23 -11.69 15.63 9.64
C ILE A 23 -12.00 16.53 8.43
N PRO A 24 -11.18 16.52 7.35
CA PRO A 24 -11.38 17.42 6.21
C PRO A 24 -12.76 17.27 5.55
N TYR A 25 -13.44 16.15 5.79
CA TYR A 25 -14.78 15.85 5.33
C TYR A 25 -15.57 15.14 6.44
N ALA A 26 -16.88 15.33 6.47
CA ALA A 26 -17.74 14.60 7.40
C ALA A 26 -17.69 13.09 7.11
N PRO A 27 -17.87 12.22 8.13
CA PRO A 27 -17.99 10.78 7.92
C PRO A 27 -19.12 10.46 6.93
N SER A 28 -18.91 9.45 6.08
CA SER A 28 -19.93 9.03 5.12
C SER A 28 -21.23 8.63 5.83
N SER A 29 -22.35 9.13 5.32
CA SER A 29 -23.67 8.74 5.81
C SER A 29 -24.04 7.30 5.41
N ILE A 30 -23.37 6.74 4.39
CA ILE A 30 -23.69 5.45 3.77
C ILE A 30 -22.66 4.38 4.16
N ILE A 31 -21.36 4.67 4.06
CA ILE A 31 -20.28 3.73 4.37
C ILE A 31 -19.79 4.04 5.79
N LYS A 32 -20.08 3.15 6.74
CA LYS A 32 -19.79 3.37 8.17
C LYS A 32 -18.48 2.75 8.63
N GLU A 33 -18.11 1.63 8.03
CA GLU A 33 -16.97 0.84 8.46
C GLU A 33 -16.41 0.01 7.30
N ILE A 34 -15.18 -0.45 7.49
CA ILE A 34 -14.51 -1.45 6.68
C ILE A 34 -13.78 -2.40 7.63
N GLU A 35 -13.97 -3.69 7.42
CA GLU A 35 -13.24 -4.74 8.13
C GLU A 35 -12.47 -5.58 7.10
N PHE A 36 -11.24 -5.95 7.43
CA PHE A 36 -10.39 -6.77 6.58
C PHE A 36 -10.24 -8.16 7.21
N ASP A 37 -10.56 -9.20 6.44
CA ASP A 37 -10.24 -10.56 6.83
C ASP A 37 -8.74 -10.83 6.60
N TRP A 38 -7.95 -10.65 7.65
CA TRP A 38 -6.51 -10.85 7.61
C TRP A 38 -6.09 -12.30 7.31
N SER A 39 -6.97 -13.28 7.47
CA SER A 39 -6.66 -14.67 7.08
C SER A 39 -6.48 -14.84 5.57
N THR A 40 -7.03 -13.90 4.79
CA THR A 40 -6.92 -13.85 3.32
C THR A 40 -5.78 -12.98 2.81
N HIS A 41 -5.02 -12.34 3.71
CA HIS A 41 -3.96 -11.42 3.32
C HIS A 41 -2.78 -12.14 2.65
N ILE A 42 -2.40 -11.68 1.46
CA ILE A 42 -1.24 -12.15 0.73
C ILE A 42 -0.34 -10.95 0.43
N SER A 43 0.97 -11.13 0.58
CA SER A 43 1.99 -10.14 0.26
C SER A 43 2.95 -10.69 -0.79
N LEU A 44 3.11 -9.95 -1.89
CA LEU A 44 3.92 -10.33 -3.05
C LEU A 44 4.77 -9.12 -3.50
N ALA A 45 5.67 -9.36 -4.46
CA ALA A 45 6.49 -8.34 -5.11
C ALA A 45 7.28 -7.40 -4.15
N PRO A 46 8.05 -7.96 -3.19
CA PRO A 46 8.69 -7.18 -2.14
C PRO A 46 9.65 -6.12 -2.70
N GLY A 47 9.53 -4.90 -2.16
CA GLY A 47 10.32 -3.74 -2.56
C GLY A 47 9.75 -2.94 -3.74
N SER A 48 8.64 -3.41 -4.33
CA SER A 48 7.87 -2.64 -5.31
C SER A 48 6.75 -1.87 -4.61
N ASP A 49 6.40 -0.70 -5.12
CA ASP A 49 5.41 0.23 -4.58
C ASP A 49 4.47 0.76 -5.69
N ASN A 50 3.50 1.58 -5.29
CA ASN A 50 2.56 2.29 -6.19
C ASN A 50 1.87 1.40 -7.24
N TRP A 51 0.67 0.92 -6.92
CA TRP A 51 -0.06 -0.09 -7.73
C TRP A 51 -1.36 0.41 -8.41
N PRO A 52 -1.34 1.42 -9.29
CA PRO A 52 -2.49 1.72 -10.15
C PRO A 52 -2.87 0.50 -11.00
N ILE A 53 -4.12 0.05 -10.89
CA ILE A 53 -4.61 -1.16 -11.54
C ILE A 53 -5.92 -0.91 -12.29
N THR A 54 -6.09 -1.55 -13.44
CA THR A 54 -7.34 -1.52 -14.22
C THR A 54 -7.62 -2.86 -14.87
N TRP A 55 -8.89 -3.13 -15.16
CA TRP A 55 -9.32 -4.25 -15.99
C TRP A 55 -9.13 -3.96 -17.47
N ALA A 56 -8.83 -5.00 -18.24
CA ALA A 56 -8.85 -5.00 -19.70
C ALA A 56 -10.00 -5.89 -20.23
N ASP A 57 -10.24 -5.84 -21.54
CA ASP A 57 -11.29 -6.58 -22.23
C ASP A 57 -11.04 -8.10 -22.30
N ASP A 58 -9.81 -8.54 -22.01
CA ASP A 58 -9.40 -9.94 -21.95
C ASP A 58 -9.62 -10.60 -20.58
N ASN A 59 -10.39 -9.96 -19.69
CA ASN A 59 -10.67 -10.39 -18.32
C ASN A 59 -9.40 -10.53 -17.46
N LYS A 60 -8.39 -9.71 -17.73
CA LYS A 60 -7.19 -9.59 -16.90
C LYS A 60 -7.11 -8.21 -16.28
N GLN A 61 -6.38 -8.12 -15.17
CA GLN A 61 -6.04 -6.83 -14.58
C GLN A 61 -4.60 -6.49 -14.92
N TYR A 62 -4.37 -5.26 -15.34
CA TYR A 62 -3.04 -4.74 -15.60
C TYR A 62 -2.73 -3.65 -14.60
N THR A 63 -1.53 -3.71 -14.04
CA THR A 63 -1.05 -2.79 -13.02
C THR A 63 0.35 -2.31 -13.35
N VAL A 64 0.67 -1.09 -12.97
CA VAL A 64 2.06 -0.63 -12.92
C VAL A 64 2.55 -0.74 -11.48
N TRP A 65 3.86 -0.92 -11.33
CA TRP A 65 4.53 -0.85 -10.03
C TRP A 65 5.81 -0.03 -10.16
N GLY A 66 6.11 0.76 -9.13
CA GLY A 66 7.33 1.53 -9.00
C GLY A 66 8.35 0.79 -8.14
N ASP A 67 9.63 0.97 -8.44
CA ASP A 67 10.74 0.35 -7.72
C ASP A 67 10.65 -1.19 -7.56
N GLY A 68 11.71 -1.83 -7.06
CA GLY A 68 11.69 -3.27 -6.81
C GLY A 68 11.62 -4.13 -8.09
N GLY A 69 11.34 -5.42 -7.89
CA GLY A 69 11.50 -6.46 -8.90
C GLY A 69 10.20 -7.04 -9.45
N GLY A 70 9.05 -6.48 -9.09
CA GLY A 70 7.75 -7.04 -9.45
C GLY A 70 7.52 -8.44 -8.86
N PHE A 71 6.64 -9.23 -9.48
CA PHE A 71 6.28 -10.57 -9.00
C PHE A 71 7.45 -11.55 -9.10
N GLY A 72 7.72 -12.31 -8.04
CA GLY A 72 8.86 -13.21 -7.94
C GLY A 72 10.23 -12.53 -7.81
N GLY A 73 10.30 -11.20 -7.93
CA GLY A 73 11.51 -10.40 -7.72
C GLY A 73 11.65 -9.90 -6.28
N THR A 74 12.65 -9.04 -6.06
CA THR A 74 12.86 -8.35 -4.77
C THR A 74 13.38 -6.94 -4.99
N ASN A 75 13.61 -6.19 -3.90
CA ASN A 75 14.29 -4.90 -3.96
C ASN A 75 15.69 -4.94 -4.60
N GLY A 76 16.33 -6.11 -4.70
CA GLY A 76 17.64 -6.29 -5.34
C GLY A 76 17.66 -7.25 -6.53
N LEU A 77 16.59 -8.02 -6.76
CA LEU A 77 16.48 -9.00 -7.85
C LEU A 77 15.45 -8.50 -8.87
N GLY A 78 15.91 -8.24 -10.10
CA GLY A 78 15.06 -7.68 -11.16
C GLY A 78 14.69 -6.21 -10.93
N ARG A 79 15.45 -5.48 -10.08
CA ARG A 79 15.09 -4.12 -9.69
C ARG A 79 14.94 -3.23 -10.93
N SER A 80 13.76 -2.63 -11.07
CA SER A 80 13.42 -1.65 -12.10
C SER A 80 12.80 -0.43 -11.43
N SER A 81 12.98 0.77 -11.99
CA SER A 81 12.31 1.97 -11.45
C SER A 81 10.81 1.94 -11.68
N ILE A 82 10.37 1.29 -12.75
CA ILE A 82 8.97 1.06 -13.07
C ILE A 82 8.85 -0.28 -13.81
N GLY A 83 7.71 -0.94 -13.65
CA GLY A 83 7.35 -2.11 -14.45
C GLY A 83 5.85 -2.21 -14.66
N VAL A 84 5.47 -3.14 -15.56
CA VAL A 84 4.08 -3.44 -15.88
C VAL A 84 3.83 -4.91 -15.54
N ALA A 85 2.77 -5.19 -14.81
CA ALA A 85 2.35 -6.53 -14.47
C ALA A 85 0.90 -6.79 -14.83
N ARG A 86 0.58 -8.08 -14.91
CA ARG A 86 -0.72 -8.61 -15.30
C ARG A 86 -1.15 -9.68 -14.30
N LEU A 87 -2.38 -9.57 -13.81
CA LEU A 87 -3.00 -10.55 -12.93
C LEU A 87 -4.12 -11.28 -13.69
N GLU A 88 -4.17 -12.59 -13.51
CA GLU A 88 -5.15 -13.49 -14.11
C GLU A 88 -5.82 -14.32 -13.03
N GLY A 89 -7.14 -14.51 -13.11
CA GLY A 89 -7.89 -15.36 -12.17
C GLY A 89 -8.69 -14.58 -11.14
N ASN A 90 -9.14 -15.29 -10.10
CA ASN A 90 -9.94 -14.73 -9.01
C ASN A 90 -9.05 -14.26 -7.86
N TRP A 91 -9.64 -13.52 -6.92
CA TRP A 91 -8.91 -12.95 -5.78
C TRP A 91 -8.17 -13.98 -4.91
N ASP A 92 -8.65 -15.24 -4.87
CA ASP A 92 -8.16 -16.35 -4.06
C ASP A 92 -7.29 -17.37 -4.83
N ASP A 93 -7.29 -17.33 -6.17
CA ASP A 93 -6.48 -18.18 -7.05
C ASP A 93 -6.06 -17.40 -8.29
N PHE A 94 -5.23 -16.38 -8.09
CA PHE A 94 -4.66 -15.60 -9.18
C PHE A 94 -3.23 -16.00 -9.49
N LYS A 95 -2.83 -15.72 -10.74
CA LYS A 95 -1.45 -15.73 -11.19
C LYS A 95 -1.04 -14.33 -11.57
N ALA A 96 0.21 -13.99 -11.29
CA ALA A 96 0.75 -12.67 -11.57
C ALA A 96 2.03 -12.78 -12.38
N PHE A 97 2.14 -11.94 -13.41
CA PHE A 97 3.22 -11.96 -14.39
C PHE A 97 3.78 -10.56 -14.56
N ASN A 98 5.11 -10.44 -14.61
CA ASN A 98 5.75 -9.21 -15.06
C ASN A 98 5.68 -9.19 -16.59
N VAL A 99 4.89 -8.28 -17.15
CA VAL A 99 4.77 -8.11 -18.61
C VAL A 99 6.00 -7.39 -19.15
N TRP A 100 6.49 -6.38 -18.43
CA TRP A 100 7.69 -5.62 -18.77
C TRP A 100 8.41 -5.14 -17.52
N GLY A 101 9.74 -5.23 -17.53
CA GLY A 101 10.58 -4.93 -16.38
C GLY A 101 10.45 -5.99 -15.29
N GLY A 102 11.24 -5.84 -14.23
CA GLY A 102 11.18 -6.75 -13.09
C GLY A 102 11.97 -8.04 -13.30
N HIS A 103 11.76 -9.00 -12.41
CA HIS A 103 12.37 -10.32 -12.53
C HIS A 103 11.61 -11.18 -13.54
N ASN A 104 12.31 -11.74 -14.54
CA ASN A 104 11.75 -12.60 -15.59
C ASN A 104 10.58 -11.95 -16.35
N GLY A 105 10.73 -10.70 -16.78
CA GLY A 105 9.69 -10.02 -17.54
C GLY A 105 9.46 -10.69 -18.90
N GLU A 106 8.19 -10.85 -19.27
CA GLU A 106 7.79 -11.50 -20.53
C GLU A 106 8.36 -10.77 -21.75
N ASN A 107 8.52 -9.44 -21.68
CA ASN A 107 8.99 -8.59 -22.77
C ASN A 107 10.26 -7.82 -22.39
N ASP A 108 11.21 -8.47 -21.72
CA ASP A 108 12.49 -7.85 -21.37
C ASP A 108 13.35 -7.61 -22.63
N HIS A 109 13.28 -6.40 -23.16
CA HIS A 109 14.27 -5.89 -24.10
C HIS A 109 15.41 -5.28 -23.30
N ARG A 110 16.60 -5.89 -23.39
CA ARG A 110 17.84 -5.31 -22.89
C ARG A 110 18.08 -3.91 -23.45
#